data_AF-A0A2T4S5R5-F1
#
_entry.id   AF-A0A2T4S5R5-F1
#
_cell.length_a   1.000
_cell.length_b   1.000
_cell.length_c   1.000
_cell.angle_alpha   90.00
_cell.angle_beta   90.00
_cell.angle_gamma   90.00
#
_symmetry.space_group_name_H-M   'P 1'
#
loop_
_entity.id
_entity.type
_entity.pdbx_description
1 polymer ?
#
loop_
_entity_poly.entity_id
_entity_poly.type
_entity_poly.pdbx_seq_one_letter_code
_entity_poly.pdbx_strand_id
1 'polypeptide(L)'
;TFVGFLPRKAKDKKAVLEQRMFEDSTVIIYESPFRVADTLKAIAEIDETRPVALGRELTKQFEEIQTAPVQTLVEAVTNGDIPTKGEFVILIEGAAPKEETEWFSELDIHEHVEHYIRQNMKPKKAIKQVAEDRQMKTGEVYDIYHQIK
;
A
#
# COMPACT_ATOMS: atom_id res chain seq x y z
N THR A 1 -7.16 -8.53 -5.77
CA THR A 1 -7.23 -9.95 -5.37
C THR A 1 -8.59 -10.34 -4.78
N PHE A 2 -9.22 -11.44 -5.20
CA PHE A 2 -10.41 -12.02 -4.54
C PHE A 2 -9.99 -13.11 -3.54
N VAL A 3 -10.32 -12.92 -2.26
CA VAL A 3 -9.90 -13.80 -1.16
C VAL A 3 -11.05 -14.71 -0.69
N GLY A 4 -12.31 -14.31 -0.90
CA GLY A 4 -13.46 -15.00 -0.32
C GLY A 4 -13.57 -14.75 1.18
N PHE A 5 -13.74 -15.80 1.99
CA PHE A 5 -13.88 -15.66 3.44
C PHE A 5 -12.53 -15.76 4.16
N LEU A 6 -12.25 -14.81 5.06
CA LEU A 6 -11.06 -14.88 5.91
C LEU A 6 -11.16 -16.02 6.95
N PRO A 7 -10.01 -16.56 7.42
CA PRO A 7 -9.95 -17.49 8.54
C PRO A 7 -10.68 -16.97 9.78
N ARG A 8 -11.24 -17.89 10.58
CA ARG A 8 -11.96 -17.53 11.81
C ARG A 8 -11.03 -17.14 12.96
N LYS A 9 -9.86 -17.77 13.06
CA LYS A 9 -8.90 -17.49 14.13
C LYS A 9 -8.25 -16.13 13.90
N ALA A 10 -8.22 -15.29 14.94
CA ALA A 10 -7.71 -13.92 14.84
C ALA A 10 -6.28 -13.84 14.28
N LYS A 11 -5.39 -14.73 14.74
CA LYS A 11 -3.99 -14.80 14.26
C LYS A 11 -3.92 -15.09 12.76
N ASP A 12 -4.65 -16.09 12.28
CA ASP A 12 -4.62 -16.50 10.88
C ASP A 12 -5.30 -15.44 9.98
N LYS A 13 -6.37 -14.81 10.48
CA LYS A 13 -7.02 -13.67 9.82
C LYS A 13 -6.03 -12.52 9.63
N LYS A 14 -5.33 -12.12 10.69
CA LYS A 14 -4.35 -11.04 10.68
C LYS A 14 -3.21 -11.34 9.71
N ALA A 15 -2.67 -12.55 9.73
CA ALA A 15 -1.61 -12.95 8.79
C ALA A 15 -2.04 -12.84 7.32
N VAL A 16 -3.29 -13.23 6.98
CA VAL A 16 -3.81 -13.05 5.62
C VAL A 16 -3.95 -11.57 5.28
N LEU A 17 -4.49 -10.74 6.18
CA LEU A 17 -4.64 -9.30 5.95
C LEU A 17 -3.29 -8.60 5.79
N GLU A 18 -2.31 -8.90 6.64
CA GLU A 18 -0.93 -8.38 6.56
C GLU A 18 -0.22 -8.78 5.28
N GLN A 19 -0.60 -9.89 4.65
CA GLN A 19 -0.07 -10.22 3.33
C GLN A 19 -0.79 -9.44 2.24
N ARG A 20 -2.13 -9.44 2.25
CA ARG A 20 -2.94 -8.95 1.12
C ARG A 20 -3.04 -7.43 1.06
N MET A 21 -3.04 -6.74 2.19
CA MET A 21 -3.17 -5.27 2.24
C MET A 21 -1.93 -4.52 1.74
N PHE A 22 -0.80 -5.22 1.56
CA PHE A 22 0.43 -4.67 0.99
C PHE A 22 0.58 -4.98 -0.51
N GLU A 23 -0.38 -5.70 -1.11
CA GLU A 23 -0.48 -5.84 -2.56
C GLU A 23 -1.06 -4.56 -3.17
N ASP A 24 -0.63 -4.19 -4.37
CA ASP A 24 -1.10 -3.01 -5.11
C ASP A 24 -2.54 -3.14 -5.65
N SER A 25 -3.10 -4.35 -5.63
CA SER A 25 -4.46 -4.62 -6.11
C SER A 25 -5.51 -4.52 -5.00
N THR A 26 -6.70 -4.02 -5.34
CA THR A 26 -7.87 -4.03 -4.43
C THR A 26 -8.16 -5.44 -3.92
N VAL A 27 -8.29 -5.60 -2.60
CA VAL A 27 -8.61 -6.88 -1.96
C VAL A 27 -10.11 -6.99 -1.75
N ILE A 28 -10.71 -8.10 -2.17
CA ILE A 28 -12.15 -8.36 -2.06
C ILE A 28 -12.37 -9.56 -1.13
N ILE A 29 -13.14 -9.36 -0.06
CA ILE A 29 -13.53 -10.40 0.90
C ILE A 29 -15.05 -10.45 1.07
N TYR A 30 -15.56 -11.65 1.28
CA TYR A 30 -16.91 -11.88 1.80
C TYR A 30 -16.88 -11.98 3.30
N GLU A 31 -17.91 -11.46 3.97
CA GLU A 31 -17.97 -11.52 5.43
C GLU A 31 -19.40 -11.75 5.95
N SER A 32 -19.45 -12.49 7.06
CA SER A 32 -20.67 -12.74 7.82
C SER A 32 -21.06 -11.51 8.64
N PRO A 33 -22.37 -11.27 8.85
CA PRO A 33 -22.85 -10.17 9.69
C PRO A 33 -22.32 -10.26 11.12
N PHE A 34 -22.07 -11.47 11.62
CA PHE A 34 -21.53 -11.70 12.97
C PHE A 34 -20.03 -11.42 13.09
N ARG A 35 -19.34 -11.24 11.97
CA ARG A 35 -17.87 -11.12 11.91
C ARG A 35 -17.40 -9.79 11.31
N VAL A 36 -18.28 -9.05 10.63
CA VAL A 36 -17.93 -7.83 9.91
C VAL A 36 -17.23 -6.80 10.81
N ALA A 37 -17.74 -6.59 12.02
CA ALA A 37 -17.15 -5.66 12.98
C ALA A 37 -15.71 -6.06 13.36
N ASP A 38 -15.49 -7.34 13.68
CA ASP A 38 -14.16 -7.86 14.05
C ASP A 38 -13.18 -7.83 12.87
N THR A 39 -13.68 -8.03 11.65
CA THR A 39 -12.85 -7.97 10.45
C THR A 39 -12.46 -6.53 10.09
N LEU A 40 -13.39 -5.57 10.19
CA LEU A 40 -13.05 -4.15 10.02
C LEU A 40 -12.04 -3.68 11.07
N LYS A 41 -12.17 -4.10 12.33
CA LYS A 41 -11.18 -3.82 13.38
C LYS A 41 -9.81 -4.42 13.06
N ALA A 42 -9.76 -5.66 12.56
CA ALA A 42 -8.50 -6.28 12.18
C ALA A 42 -7.80 -5.58 10.99
N ILE A 43 -8.57 -5.00 10.08
CA ILE A 43 -8.04 -4.16 8.99
C ILE A 43 -7.50 -2.84 9.57
N ALA A 44 -8.28 -2.19 10.44
CA ALA A 44 -7.89 -0.93 11.09
C ALA A 44 -6.63 -1.06 11.97
N GLU A 45 -6.42 -2.22 12.60
CA GLU A 45 -5.16 -2.52 13.33
C GLU A 45 -3.91 -2.47 12.44
N ILE A 46 -4.05 -2.72 11.14
CA ILE A 46 -2.94 -2.71 10.18
C ILE A 46 -2.76 -1.30 9.61
N ASP A 47 -3.86 -0.67 9.20
CA ASP A 47 -3.90 0.67 8.63
C ASP A 47 -5.29 1.27 8.86
N GLU A 48 -5.42 2.09 9.89
CA GLU A 48 -6.68 2.72 10.30
C GLU A 48 -7.22 3.71 9.25
N THR A 49 -6.34 4.24 8.41
CA THR A 49 -6.67 5.23 7.38
C THR A 49 -7.07 4.62 6.05
N ARG A 50 -6.87 3.30 5.89
CA ARG A 50 -7.11 2.59 4.63
C ARG A 50 -8.54 2.80 4.13
N PRO A 51 -8.73 3.35 2.92
CA PRO A 51 -10.04 3.39 2.28
C PRO A 51 -10.60 1.97 2.06
N VAL A 52 -11.82 1.79 2.52
CA VAL A 52 -12.57 0.54 2.42
C VAL A 52 -13.98 0.84 1.93
N ALA A 53 -14.49 0.04 1.00
CA ALA A 53 -15.91 0.01 0.66
C ALA A 53 -16.56 -1.21 1.32
N LEU A 54 -17.59 -0.97 2.12
CA LEU A 54 -18.44 -1.97 2.75
C LEU A 54 -19.78 -2.03 2.02
N GLY A 55 -19.98 -3.08 1.25
CA GLY A 55 -21.25 -3.40 0.61
C GLY A 55 -22.08 -4.35 1.48
N ARG A 56 -23.35 -4.05 1.68
CA ARG A 56 -24.32 -4.85 2.44
C ARG A 56 -25.53 -5.14 1.58
N GLU A 57 -25.98 -6.40 1.58
CA GLU A 57 -27.22 -6.82 0.89
C GLU A 57 -27.27 -6.41 -0.60
N LEU A 58 -26.13 -6.53 -1.30
CA LEU A 58 -26.04 -6.15 -2.71
C LEU A 58 -27.11 -6.84 -3.56
N THR A 59 -27.68 -6.09 -4.51
CA THR A 59 -28.80 -6.43 -5.40
C THR A 59 -30.17 -6.56 -4.72
N LYS A 60 -30.27 -6.40 -3.39
CA LYS A 60 -31.51 -6.55 -2.63
C LYS A 60 -32.14 -5.19 -2.32
N GLN A 61 -33.38 -5.20 -1.83
CA GLN A 61 -34.15 -3.98 -1.53
C GLN A 61 -33.44 -3.05 -0.52
N PHE A 62 -32.64 -3.61 0.38
CA PHE A 62 -31.91 -2.86 1.41
C PHE A 62 -30.41 -2.79 1.13
N GLU A 63 -30.04 -2.76 -0.16
CA GLU A 63 -28.65 -2.55 -0.59
C GLU A 63 -28.08 -1.26 0.01
N GLU A 64 -26.86 -1.37 0.51
CA GLU A 64 -26.13 -0.26 1.10
C GLU A 64 -24.65 -0.39 0.77
N ILE A 65 -24.02 0.69 0.32
CA ILE A 65 -22.58 0.76 0.05
C ILE A 65 -22.05 2.00 0.74
N GLN A 66 -21.11 1.80 1.66
CA GLN A 66 -20.40 2.89 2.32
C GLN A 66 -18.91 2.79 2.04
N THR A 67 -18.29 3.88 1.58
CA THR A 67 -16.84 3.96 1.35
C THR A 67 -16.25 5.04 2.22
N ALA A 68 -15.30 4.68 3.07
CA ALA A 68 -14.65 5.59 4.01
C ALA A 68 -13.32 4.97 4.47
N PRO A 69 -12.46 5.71 5.20
CA PRO A 69 -11.40 5.09 6.00
C PRO A 69 -11.99 3.99 6.89
N VAL A 70 -11.28 2.87 7.00
CA VAL A 70 -11.79 1.70 7.73
C VAL A 70 -12.16 2.03 9.18
N GLN A 71 -11.44 2.94 9.82
CA GLN A 71 -11.76 3.39 11.18
C GLN A 71 -13.15 4.04 11.28
N THR A 72 -13.54 4.85 10.29
CA THR A 72 -14.88 5.44 10.22
C THR A 72 -15.97 4.36 10.07
N LEU A 73 -15.69 3.30 9.31
CA LEU A 73 -16.63 2.17 9.18
C LEU A 73 -16.73 1.34 10.46
N VAL A 74 -15.63 1.18 11.21
CA VAL A 74 -15.64 0.55 12.54
C VAL A 74 -16.55 1.33 13.49
N GLU A 75 -16.46 2.66 13.49
CA GLU A 75 -17.31 3.53 14.29
C GLU A 75 -18.78 3.43 13.89
N ALA A 76 -19.09 3.54 12.60
CA ALA A 76 -20.45 3.44 12.08
C ALA A 76 -21.11 2.09 12.41
N VAL A 77 -20.37 0.98 12.33
CA VAL A 77 -20.84 -0.36 12.73
C VAL A 77 -21.03 -0.45 14.25
N THR A 78 -20.13 0.15 15.03
CA THR A 78 -20.18 0.10 16.50
C THR A 78 -21.32 0.94 17.07
N ASN A 79 -21.59 2.10 16.46
CA ASN A 79 -22.67 3.01 16.82
C ASN A 79 -24.05 2.52 16.34
N GLY A 80 -24.07 1.54 15.44
CA GLY A 80 -25.29 0.97 14.87
C GLY A 80 -25.86 1.73 13.66
N ASP A 81 -25.11 2.68 13.12
CA ASP A 81 -25.45 3.41 11.90
C ASP A 81 -25.48 2.47 10.69
N ILE A 82 -24.57 1.48 10.66
CA ILE A 82 -24.59 0.36 9.70
C ILE A 82 -25.10 -0.89 10.41
N PRO A 83 -26.28 -1.43 10.01
CA PRO A 83 -26.82 -2.63 10.62
C PRO A 83 -25.94 -3.86 10.33
N THR A 84 -25.52 -4.59 11.36
CA THR A 84 -24.80 -5.87 11.24
C THR A 84 -25.73 -7.05 10.92
N LYS A 85 -26.47 -6.93 9.81
CA LYS A 85 -27.42 -7.95 9.33
C LYS A 85 -27.33 -8.10 7.82
N GLY A 86 -27.55 -9.33 7.35
CA GLY A 86 -27.48 -9.68 5.94
C GLY A 86 -26.08 -10.12 5.53
N GLU A 87 -25.79 -10.03 4.24
CA GLU A 87 -24.53 -10.45 3.63
C GLU A 87 -23.64 -9.23 3.36
N PHE A 88 -22.33 -9.38 3.56
CA PHE A 88 -21.36 -8.32 3.35
C PHE A 88 -20.28 -8.69 2.35
N VAL A 89 -19.86 -7.68 1.57
CA VAL A 89 -18.65 -7.66 0.76
C VAL A 89 -17.81 -6.49 1.22
N ILE A 90 -16.52 -6.72 1.49
CA ILE A 90 -15.57 -5.66 1.87
C ILE A 90 -14.53 -5.56 0.75
N LEU A 91 -14.34 -4.36 0.22
CA LEU A 91 -13.31 -4.04 -0.74
C LEU A 91 -12.30 -3.13 -0.05
N ILE A 92 -11.05 -3.57 0.02
CA ILE A 92 -9.96 -2.82 0.65
C ILE A 92 -9.10 -2.26 -0.46
N GLU A 93 -8.82 -0.96 -0.43
CA GLU A 93 -7.92 -0.32 -1.38
C GLU A 93 -6.55 -1.02 -1.39
N GLY A 94 -5.98 -1.19 -2.59
CA GLY A 94 -4.63 -1.71 -2.75
C GLY A 94 -3.62 -0.79 -2.07
N ALA A 95 -2.46 -1.33 -1.69
CA ALA A 95 -1.38 -0.49 -1.22
C ALA A 95 -1.01 0.53 -2.30
N ALA A 96 -0.78 1.78 -1.88
CA ALA A 96 -0.08 2.73 -2.73
C ALA A 96 1.22 2.06 -3.21
N PRO A 97 1.66 2.33 -4.46
CA PRO A 97 2.97 1.90 -4.89
C PRO A 97 3.95 2.33 -3.81
N LYS A 98 4.74 1.39 -3.29
CA LYS A 98 5.96 1.82 -2.63
C LYS A 98 6.70 2.60 -3.69
N GLU A 99 6.84 3.90 -3.51
CA GLU A 99 7.98 4.57 -4.11
C GLU A 99 9.16 3.77 -3.58
N GLU A 100 9.74 2.92 -4.43
CA GLU A 100 11.06 2.41 -4.17
C GLU A 100 11.91 3.68 -4.15
N THR A 101 12.10 4.20 -2.94
CA THR A 101 13.02 5.27 -2.67
C THR A 101 14.35 4.65 -3.02
N GLU A 102 14.76 4.87 -4.27
CA GLU A 102 16.00 4.34 -4.81
C GLU A 102 17.08 4.63 -3.78
N TRP A 103 17.96 3.67 -3.49
CA TRP A 103 18.92 3.80 -2.40
C TRP A 103 19.81 5.06 -2.51
N PHE A 104 19.90 5.61 -3.72
CA PHE A 104 20.62 6.82 -4.07
C PHE A 104 19.81 8.12 -4.01
N SER A 105 18.49 8.05 -3.75
CA SER A 105 17.59 9.20 -3.75
C SER A 105 17.96 10.26 -2.71
N GLU A 106 18.47 9.85 -1.54
CA GLU A 106 18.97 10.74 -0.49
C GLU A 106 20.41 11.21 -0.71
N LEU A 107 21.17 10.57 -1.61
CA LEU A 107 22.53 10.98 -1.94
C LEU A 107 22.48 12.17 -2.89
N ASP A 108 23.42 13.09 -2.76
CA ASP A 108 23.69 14.01 -3.86
C ASP A 108 24.34 13.27 -5.06
N ILE A 109 24.48 13.95 -6.19
CA ILE A 109 25.07 13.35 -7.40
C ILE A 109 26.54 12.96 -7.17
N HIS A 110 27.28 13.77 -6.41
CA HIS A 110 28.67 13.51 -6.13
C HIS A 110 28.85 12.29 -5.22
N GLU A 111 28.08 12.21 -4.14
CA GLU A 111 28.03 11.07 -3.22
C GLU A 111 27.62 9.78 -3.93
N HIS A 112 26.66 9.85 -4.86
CA HIS A 112 26.24 8.70 -5.66
C HIS A 112 27.36 8.22 -6.60
N VAL A 113 28.08 9.13 -7.27
CA VAL A 113 29.23 8.76 -8.12
C VAL A 113 30.35 8.15 -7.26
N GLU A 114 30.67 8.76 -6.11
CA GLU A 114 31.68 8.24 -5.17
C GLU A 114 31.32 6.87 -4.61
N HIS A 115 30.04 6.59 -4.38
CA HIS A 115 29.58 5.27 -3.96
C HIS A 115 30.01 4.19 -4.96
N TYR A 116 29.78 4.39 -6.26
CA TYR A 116 30.21 3.43 -7.29
C TYR A 116 31.73 3.35 -7.42
N ILE A 117 32.45 4.46 -7.24
CA ILE A 117 33.92 4.45 -7.24
C ILE A 117 34.46 3.60 -6.09
N ARG A 118 33.89 3.71 -4.89
CA ARG A 118 34.23 2.86 -3.73
C ARG A 118 33.97 1.38 -3.98
N GLN A 119 33.05 1.05 -4.87
CA GLN A 119 32.80 -0.31 -5.36
C GLN A 119 33.75 -0.72 -6.52
N ASN A 120 34.92 -0.09 -6.64
CA ASN A 120 35.91 -0.30 -7.71
C ASN A 120 35.42 0.02 -9.13
N MET A 121 34.39 0.84 -9.29
CA MET A 121 33.98 1.32 -10.62
C MET A 121 34.88 2.47 -11.08
N LYS A 122 35.32 2.45 -12.35
CA LYS A 122 36.09 3.58 -12.92
C LYS A 122 35.21 4.85 -12.97
N PRO A 123 35.76 6.05 -12.71
CA PRO A 123 34.98 7.30 -12.63
C PRO A 123 34.05 7.55 -13.83
N LYS A 124 34.55 7.38 -15.06
CA LYS A 124 33.73 7.53 -16.27
C LYS A 124 32.55 6.57 -16.34
N LYS A 125 32.72 5.34 -15.82
CA LYS A 125 31.66 4.34 -15.78
C LYS A 125 30.67 4.64 -14.66
N ALA A 126 31.15 5.08 -13.49
CA ALA A 126 30.33 5.52 -12.37
C ALA A 126 29.40 6.69 -12.77
N ILE A 127 29.94 7.73 -13.42
CA ILE A 127 29.15 8.86 -13.93
C ILE A 127 28.07 8.41 -14.91
N LYS A 128 28.39 7.48 -15.83
CA LYS A 128 27.40 6.92 -16.75
C LYS A 128 26.31 6.13 -16.02
N GLN A 129 26.69 5.34 -15.01
CA GLN A 129 25.75 4.57 -14.20
C GLN A 129 24.80 5.48 -13.43
N VAL A 130 25.32 6.50 -12.73
CA VAL A 130 24.50 7.49 -12.02
C VAL A 130 23.55 8.23 -12.97
N ALA A 131 23.99 8.55 -14.18
CA ALA A 131 23.15 9.17 -15.19
C ALA A 131 21.98 8.25 -15.62
N GLU A 132 22.23 6.94 -15.78
CA GLU A 132 21.19 5.95 -16.07
C GLU A 132 20.21 5.82 -14.90
N ASP A 133 20.74 5.63 -13.68
CA ASP A 133 19.95 5.43 -12.46
C ASP A 133 19.04 6.63 -12.14
N ARG A 134 19.55 7.85 -12.34
CA ARG A 134 18.81 9.10 -12.09
C ARG A 134 18.09 9.65 -13.32
N GLN A 135 18.13 8.94 -14.45
CA GLN A 135 17.56 9.38 -15.74
C GLN A 135 18.03 10.78 -16.19
N MET A 136 19.29 11.11 -15.93
CA MET A 136 19.93 12.39 -16.28
C MET A 136 20.82 12.24 -17.51
N LYS A 137 21.17 13.36 -18.17
CA LYS A 137 22.21 13.29 -19.23
C LYS A 137 23.57 13.05 -18.59
N THR A 138 24.38 12.17 -19.18
CA THR A 138 25.75 11.90 -18.69
C THR A 138 26.61 13.16 -18.60
N GLY A 139 26.43 14.12 -19.51
CA GLY A 139 27.11 15.41 -19.46
C GLY A 139 26.73 16.25 -18.23
N GLU A 140 25.45 16.29 -17.87
CA GLU A 140 24.96 17.03 -16.69
C GLU A 140 25.54 16.44 -15.40
N VAL A 141 25.56 15.11 -15.28
CA VAL A 141 26.18 14.42 -14.13
C VAL A 141 27.69 14.67 -14.07
N TYR A 142 28.37 14.69 -15.23
CA TYR A 142 29.79 15.00 -15.32
C TYR A 142 30.10 16.42 -14.85
N ASP A 143 29.35 17.41 -15.33
CA ASP A 143 29.53 18.82 -14.99
C ASP A 143 29.29 19.05 -13.49
N ILE A 144 28.24 18.44 -12.94
CA ILE A 144 27.93 18.51 -11.50
C ILE A 144 29.04 17.85 -10.67
N TYR A 145 29.51 16.66 -11.05
CA TYR A 145 30.55 15.96 -10.32
C TYR A 145 31.91 16.67 -10.37
N HIS A 146 32.26 17.31 -11.49
CA HIS A 146 33.51 18.07 -11.65
C HIS A 146 33.37 19.57 -11.30
N GLN A 147 32.19 20.01 -10.86
CA GLN A 147 31.88 21.41 -10.55
C GLN A 147 32.19 22.39 -11.69
N ILE A 148 31.99 21.95 -12.94
CA ILE A 148 32.19 22.79 -14.12
C ILE A 148 30.92 23.62 -14.29
N LYS A 149 31.04 24.95 -14.08
CA LYS A 149 29.96 25.92 -14.31
C LYS A 149 29.71 26.16 -15.79
#